data_AF-A0A158L6Q0-F1
#
_entry.id   AF-A0A158L6Q0-F1
#
_cell.length_a   1.000
_cell.length_b   1.000
_cell.length_c   1.000
_cell.angle_alpha   90.00
_cell.angle_beta   90.00
_cell.angle_gamma   90.00
#
_symmetry.space_group_name_H-M   'P 1'
#
loop_
_entity.id
_entity.type
_entity.pdbx_description
1 polymer ?
#
loop_
_entity_poly.entity_id
_entity_poly.type
_entity_poly.pdbx_seq_one_letter_code
_entity_poly.pdbx_strand_id
1 'polypeptide(L)' 'MALYAGMIANTRGQKSEPAVQLERGDRRFNAEAWSANPWYSLLKQTYLLNARLFNDMVEASGAAEKEKPLRLSRS' A
#
# COMPACT_ATOMS: atom_id res chain seq x y z
N MET A 1 5.28 15.53 -1.59
CA MET A 1 5.01 16.28 -2.85
C MET A 1 4.96 15.40 -4.09
N ALA A 2 5.76 14.33 -4.21
CA ALA A 2 5.81 13.48 -5.41
C ALA A 2 4.44 12.90 -5.85
N LEU A 3 3.61 12.48 -4.90
CA LEU A 3 2.29 11.89 -5.17
C LEU A 3 1.32 12.87 -5.84
N TYR A 4 1.27 14.12 -5.36
CA TYR A 4 0.41 15.17 -5.91
C TYR A 4 0.96 15.73 -7.23
N ALA A 5 2.29 15.82 -7.37
CA ALA A 5 2.93 16.20 -8.63
C ALA A 5 2.64 15.19 -9.76
N GLY A 6 2.66 13.90 -9.45
CA GLY A 6 2.25 12.84 -10.40
C GLY A 6 0.77 12.94 -10.83
N MET A 7 -0.12 13.36 -9.93
CA MET A 7 -1.53 13.62 -10.28
C MET A 7 -1.67 14.76 -11.31
N ILE A 8 -0.90 15.84 -11.16
CA ILE A 8 -0.92 16.97 -12.12
C ILE A 8 -0.35 16.58 -13.48
N ALA A 9 0.64 15.67 -13.53
CA ALA A 9 1.11 15.11 -14.80
C ALA A 9 0.02 14.25 -15.47
N ASN A 10 -0.67 13.41 -14.69
CA ASN A 10 -1.72 12.52 -15.19
C ASN A 10 -2.93 13.27 -15.76
N THR A 11 -3.33 14.40 -15.15
CA THR A 11 -4.40 15.26 -15.68
C THR A 11 -4.03 16.01 -16.97
N ARG A 12 -2.74 16.13 -17.28
CA ARG A 12 -2.22 16.64 -18.56
C ARG A 12 -2.07 15.54 -19.63
N GLY A 13 -2.60 14.35 -19.39
CA GLY A 13 -2.49 13.20 -20.29
C GLY A 13 -1.12 12.49 -20.26
N GLN A 14 -0.22 12.91 -19.37
CA GLN A 14 1.07 12.23 -19.17
C GLN A 14 0.92 11.17 -18.08
N LYS A 15 0.97 9.90 -18.49
CA LYS A 15 0.91 8.75 -17.58
C LYS A 15 2.02 8.87 -16.53
N SER A 16 1.64 9.16 -15.28
CA SER A 16 2.61 9.28 -14.18
C SER A 16 3.03 7.90 -13.70
N GLU A 17 4.32 7.73 -13.43
CA GLU A 17 4.84 6.53 -12.79
C GLU A 17 4.24 6.36 -11.39
N PRO A 18 3.88 5.13 -10.98
CA PRO A 18 3.41 4.86 -9.62
C PRO A 18 4.48 5.16 -8.58
N ALA A 19 4.12 5.87 -7.51
CA ALA A 19 5.02 6.10 -6.37
C ALA A 19 5.31 4.80 -5.59
N VAL A 20 4.35 3.87 -5.57
CA VAL A 20 4.45 2.57 -4.92
C VAL A 20 3.96 1.47 -5.88
N GLN A 21 4.79 0.43 -6.03
CA GLN A 21 4.45 -0.76 -6.82
C GLN A 21 3.57 -1.71 -6.00
N LEU A 22 2.69 -2.46 -6.68
CA LEU A 22 1.94 -3.52 -6.04
C LEU A 22 2.87 -4.66 -5.65
N GLU A 23 2.63 -5.24 -4.48
CA GLU A 23 3.23 -6.51 -4.13
C GLU A 23 2.75 -7.62 -5.08
N ARG A 24 3.65 -8.57 -5.36
CA ARG A 24 3.36 -9.67 -6.27
C ARG A 24 2.19 -10.50 -5.71
N GLY A 25 1.12 -10.59 -6.48
CA GLY A 25 -0.07 -11.37 -6.10
C GLY A 25 -1.15 -10.58 -5.36
N ASP A 26 -0.95 -9.28 -5.10
CA ASP A 26 -2.01 -8.43 -4.56
C ASP A 26 -3.12 -8.21 -5.60
N ARG A 27 -4.35 -8.59 -5.26
CA ARG A 27 -5.52 -8.53 -6.14
C ARG A 27 -6.50 -7.41 -5.79
N ARG A 28 -6.22 -6.61 -4.75
CA ARG A 28 -7.13 -5.54 -4.26
C ARG A 28 -7.49 -4.50 -5.32
N PHE A 29 -6.60 -4.29 -6.30
CA PHE A 29 -6.72 -3.25 -7.32
C PHE A 29 -6.75 -3.78 -8.76
N ASN A 30 -7.28 -5.00 -8.98
CA ASN A 30 -7.30 -5.65 -10.29
C ASN A 30 -8.40 -5.18 -11.24
N ALA A 31 -9.48 -4.57 -10.73
CA ALA A 31 -10.54 -4.07 -11.60
C ALA A 31 -10.04 -2.90 -12.46
N GLU A 32 -10.46 -2.86 -13.73
CA GLU A 32 -10.00 -1.87 -14.73
C GLU A 32 -10.21 -0.43 -14.29
N ALA A 33 -11.30 -0.16 -13.55
CA ALA A 33 -11.62 1.17 -13.00
C ALA A 33 -10.46 1.77 -12.19
N TRP A 34 -9.65 0.94 -11.52
CA TRP A 34 -8.50 1.38 -10.73
C TRP A 34 -7.37 1.98 -11.56
N SER A 35 -7.23 1.59 -12.84
CA SER A 35 -6.26 2.14 -13.79
C SER A 35 -6.86 3.13 -14.79
N ALA A 36 -8.16 3.02 -15.08
CA ALA A 36 -8.83 3.87 -16.06
C ALA A 36 -9.17 5.26 -15.51
N ASN A 37 -9.43 5.39 -14.20
CA ASN A 37 -9.76 6.67 -13.57
C ASN A 37 -8.54 7.24 -12.82
N PRO A 38 -8.05 8.45 -13.18
CA PRO A 38 -6.93 9.10 -12.48
C PRO A 38 -7.15 9.28 -10.97
N TRP A 39 -8.38 9.52 -10.53
CA TRP A 39 -8.71 9.68 -9.11
C TRP A 39 -8.62 8.34 -8.36
N TYR A 40 -9.00 7.24 -9.01
CA TYR A 40 -8.89 5.92 -8.40
C TYR A 40 -7.43 5.45 -8.35
N SER A 41 -6.66 5.78 -9.39
CA SER A 41 -5.20 5.58 -9.38
C SER A 41 -4.54 6.33 -8.22
N LEU A 42 -4.97 7.57 -7.95
CA LEU A 42 -4.49 8.34 -6.81
C LEU A 42 -4.88 7.69 -5.47
N LEU A 43 -6.14 7.30 -5.31
CA LEU A 43 -6.62 6.65 -4.10
C LEU A 43 -5.83 5.36 -3.80
N LYS A 44 -5.60 4.54 -4.82
CA LYS A 44 -4.77 3.34 -4.76
C LYS A 44 -3.35 3.66 -4.25
N GLN A 45 -2.70 4.68 -4.82
CA GLN A 45 -1.34 5.05 -4.42
C GLN A 45 -1.27 5.58 -2.97
N THR A 46 -2.24 6.39 -2.55
CA THR A 46 -2.34 6.86 -1.16
C THR A 46 -2.54 5.71 -0.18
N TYR A 47 -3.41 4.74 -0.52
CA TYR A 47 -3.62 3.54 0.28
C TYR A 47 -2.33 2.74 0.45
N LEU A 48 -1.64 2.42 -0.65
CA LEU A 48 -0.42 1.61 -0.60
C LEU A 48 0.68 2.28 0.20
N LEU A 49 0.83 3.60 0.07
CA LEU A 49 1.82 4.36 0.83
C LEU A 49 1.52 4.30 2.34
N ASN A 50 0.27 4.53 2.73
CA ASN A 50 -0.12 4.54 4.14
C ASN A 50 -0.08 3.14 4.75
N ALA A 51 -0.48 2.11 4.00
CA ALA A 51 -0.39 0.72 4.47
C ALA A 51 1.06 0.33 4.78
N ARG A 52 2.00 0.70 3.90
CA ARG A 52 3.45 0.49 4.15
C ARG A 52 3.91 1.25 5.39
N LEU A 53 3.56 2.54 5.51
CA LEU A 53 3.92 3.34 6.69
C LEU A 53 3.43 2.69 8.00
N PHE A 54 2.19 2.22 8.03
CA PHE A 54 1.64 1.58 9.22
C PHE A 54 2.30 0.24 9.53
N ASN A 55 2.60 -0.56 8.51
CA ASN A 55 3.38 -1.80 8.70
C ASN A 55 4.76 -1.50 9.29
N ASP A 56 5.49 -0.53 8.72
CA ASP A 56 6.80 -0.10 9.20
C ASP A 56 6.73 0.39 10.67
N MET A 57 5.67 1.11 11.04
CA MET A 57 5.44 1.54 12.44
C MET A 57 5.18 0.37 13.39
N VAL A 58 4.39 -0.62 12.97
CA VAL A 58 4.12 -1.82 13.77
C VAL A 58 5.40 -2.63 13.96
N GLU A 59 6.18 -2.83 12.91
CA GLU A 59 7.49 -3.51 12.98
C GLU A 59 8.44 -2.78 13.93
N ALA A 60 8.54 -1.45 13.82
CA ALA A 60 9.39 -0.65 14.70
C ALA A 60 8.93 -0.64 16.17
N SER A 61 7.64 -0.85 16.43
CA SER A 61 7.08 -0.85 17.79
C SER A 61 7.43 -2.10 18.62
N GLY A 62 7.97 -3.16 18.01
CA GLY A 62 8.24 -4.43 18.67
C GLY A 62 6.99 -5.25 19.01
N ALA A 63 5.80 -4.86 18.53
CA ALA A 63 4.55 -5.58 18.77
C ALA A 63 4.54 -7.02 18.21
N ALA A 64 5.41 -7.32 17.24
CA ALA A 64 5.54 -8.64 16.63
C ALA A 64 6.20 -9.71 17.54
N GLU A 65 6.86 -9.34 18.64
CA GLU A 65 7.57 -10.32 19.50
C GLU A 65 6.67 -11.15 20.45
N LYS A 66 5.38 -10.84 20.58
CA LYS A 66 4.53 -11.39 21.67
C LYS A 66 3.58 -12.53 21.31
N GLU A 67 3.84 -13.29 20.26
CA GLU A 67 3.11 -14.55 20.02
C GLU A 67 4.02 -15.77 20.15
N LYS A 68 4.53 -16.01 21.37
CA LYS A 68 5.09 -17.32 21.74
C LYS A 68 3.91 -18.22 22.10
N PRO A 69 3.54 -19.24 21.29
CA PRO A 69 2.43 -20.11 21.65
C PRO A 69 2.80 -20.82 22.94
N LEU A 70 2.02 -20.58 23.99
CA LEU A 70 2.12 -21.25 25.27
C LEU A 70 1.92 -22.75 24.99
N ARG A 71 3.01 -23.48 24.80
CA ARG A 71 3.00 -24.94 24.77
C ARG A 71 2.53 -25.38 26.15
N LEU A 72 1.23 -25.63 26.29
CA LEU A 72 0.66 -26.32 27.43
C LEU A 72 1.34 -27.69 27.52
N SER A 73 2.35 -27.75 28.39
CA SER A 73 2.88 -28.98 28.94
C SER A 73 1.74 -29.64 29.72
N ARG A 74 1.00 -30.52 29.06
CA ARG A 74 0.19 -31.53 29.74
C ARG A 74 1.16 -32.58 30.27
N SER A 75 1.41 -32.55 31.58
CA SER A 75 1.86 -33.71 32.36
C SER A 75 0.64 -34.42 32.92
#